data_AF-A0A966PUA6-F1
#
_entry.id   AF-A0A966PUA6-F1
#
_cell.length_a   1.000
_cell.length_b   1.000
_cell.length_c   1.000
_cell.angle_alpha   90.00
_cell.angle_beta   90.00
_cell.angle_gamma   90.00
#
_symmetry.space_group_name_H-M   'P 1'
#
loop_
_entity.id
_entity.type
_entity.pdbx_description
1 polymer ?
#
loop_
_entity_poly.entity_id
_entity_poly.type
_entity_poly.pdbx_seq_one_letter_code
_entity_poly.pdbx_strand_id
1 'polypeptide(L)'
;MSMMQPTNRGGYRKPENPAPVSGPGALSARTDGGPTQAPMYYPDTTYGQGGYMNQQGGAPMVAGAEMPQAPTVVGINEPTQFPDEPISYGSSWGPGPGLSAVVKQGPNLLTTLEKALQYDDTGIAEFLYNRLNK
;
A
#
# COMPACT_ATOMS: atom_id res chain seq x y z
N MET A 1 -72.02 7.59 -15.83
CA MET A 1 -71.21 6.93 -14.79
C MET A 1 -70.37 5.87 -15.51
N SER A 2 -69.25 6.22 -16.16
CA SER A 2 -67.88 6.35 -15.59
C SER A 2 -67.53 5.26 -14.59
N MET A 3 -66.82 4.22 -15.06
CA MET A 3 -65.88 3.43 -14.26
C MET A 3 -64.76 2.92 -15.19
N MET A 4 -63.86 3.84 -15.57
CA MET A 4 -62.55 3.51 -16.14
C MET A 4 -61.72 2.89 -15.01
N GLN A 5 -61.50 1.58 -15.03
CA GLN A 5 -60.64 0.93 -14.05
C GLN A 5 -59.18 1.39 -14.25
N PRO A 6 -58.48 1.83 -13.20
CA PRO A 6 -57.09 2.23 -13.32
C PRO A 6 -56.26 1.00 -13.70
N THR A 7 -55.67 1.03 -14.90
CA THR A 7 -54.71 0.01 -15.30
C THR A 7 -53.51 0.14 -14.36
N ASN A 8 -53.33 -0.86 -13.49
CA ASN A 8 -52.25 -0.96 -12.51
C ASN A 8 -50.89 -0.93 -13.25
N ARG A 9 -50.36 0.28 -13.46
CA ARG A 9 -49.02 0.55 -14.01
C ARG A 9 -48.17 1.13 -12.89
N GLY A 10 -47.85 0.31 -11.89
CA GLY A 10 -46.97 0.69 -10.80
C GLY A 10 -46.49 -0.54 -10.06
N GLY A 11 -45.25 -0.94 -10.33
CA GLY A 11 -44.61 -2.11 -9.72
C GLY A 11 -43.42 -2.58 -10.55
N TYR A 12 -42.37 -3.05 -9.88
CA TYR A 12 -41.18 -3.59 -10.54
C TYR A 12 -41.60 -4.78 -11.41
N ARG A 13 -41.44 -4.63 -12.73
CA ARG A 13 -41.63 -5.72 -13.69
C ARG A 13 -40.27 -6.35 -13.95
N LYS A 14 -40.05 -7.51 -13.34
CA LYS A 14 -38.83 -8.29 -13.55
C LYS A 14 -38.68 -8.57 -15.04
N PRO A 15 -37.55 -8.19 -15.68
CA PRO A 15 -37.31 -8.51 -17.09
C PRO A 15 -37.30 -10.01 -17.31
N GLU A 16 -37.97 -10.49 -18.37
CA GLU A 16 -37.97 -11.91 -18.75
C GLU A 16 -36.58 -12.38 -19.21
N ASN A 17 -35.72 -11.45 -19.62
CA ASN A 17 -34.32 -11.71 -19.96
C ASN A 17 -33.43 -10.62 -19.32
N PRO A 18 -32.97 -10.81 -18.07
CA PRO A 18 -32.09 -9.86 -17.40
C PRO A 18 -30.76 -9.74 -18.15
N ALA A 19 -30.20 -8.52 -18.26
CA ALA A 19 -28.83 -8.37 -18.75
C ALA A 19 -27.91 -9.24 -17.89
N PRO A 20 -26.99 -10.02 -18.49
CA PRO A 20 -26.06 -10.84 -17.73
C PRO A 20 -25.19 -9.91 -16.87
N VAL A 21 -25.51 -9.85 -15.59
CA VAL A 21 -24.66 -9.22 -14.59
C VAL A 21 -23.52 -10.20 -14.35
N SER A 22 -22.29 -9.75 -14.56
CA SER A 22 -21.08 -10.52 -14.26
C SER A 22 -21.13 -10.99 -12.81
N GLY A 23 -21.51 -12.26 -12.60
CA GLY A 23 -21.47 -12.89 -11.27
C GLY A 23 -20.02 -13.02 -10.80
N PRO A 24 -19.75 -13.27 -9.51
CA PRO A 24 -18.39 -13.51 -9.02
C PRO A 24 -17.87 -14.85 -9.56
N GLY A 25 -17.30 -14.83 -10.75
CA GLY A 25 -16.74 -15.99 -11.44
C GLY A 25 -15.45 -15.61 -12.16
N ALA A 26 -14.56 -16.57 -12.39
CA ALA A 26 -13.22 -16.34 -12.94
C ALA A 26 -13.21 -15.66 -14.34
N LEU A 27 -14.35 -15.64 -15.04
CA LEU A 27 -14.54 -14.96 -16.33
C LEU A 27 -15.18 -13.58 -16.21
N SER A 28 -15.55 -13.13 -15.01
CA SER A 28 -15.88 -11.73 -14.68
C SER A 28 -14.59 -10.91 -14.49
N ALA A 29 -13.67 -11.10 -15.43
CA ALA A 29 -12.40 -10.39 -15.46
C ALA A 29 -12.66 -8.96 -15.94
N ARG A 30 -12.09 -7.98 -15.25
CA ARG A 30 -12.08 -6.59 -15.71
C ARG A 30 -11.38 -6.54 -17.07
N THR A 31 -12.06 -6.06 -18.10
CA THR A 31 -11.45 -5.77 -19.42
C THR A 31 -10.48 -4.58 -19.36
N ASP A 32 -10.44 -3.87 -18.23
CA ASP A 32 -9.62 -2.67 -17.95
C ASP A 32 -8.18 -2.99 -17.48
N GLY A 33 -7.68 -4.18 -17.78
CA GLY A 33 -6.33 -4.62 -17.42
C GLY A 33 -6.29 -5.32 -16.06
N GLY A 34 -5.77 -6.54 -16.07
CA GLY A 34 -5.41 -7.28 -14.85
C GLY A 34 -4.23 -6.63 -14.10
N PRO A 35 -3.71 -7.28 -13.05
CA PRO A 35 -2.62 -6.74 -12.21
C PRO A 35 -1.32 -6.42 -12.97
N THR A 36 -1.23 -6.85 -14.23
CA THR A 36 -0.15 -6.54 -15.16
C THR A 36 -0.73 -5.77 -16.34
N GLN A 37 -0.60 -4.44 -16.33
CA GLN A 37 -0.81 -3.66 -17.55
C GLN A 37 0.46 -3.76 -18.40
N ALA A 38 0.32 -4.27 -19.62
CA ALA A 38 1.38 -4.16 -20.61
C ALA A 38 1.60 -2.67 -20.94
N PRO A 39 2.85 -2.23 -21.17
CA PRO A 39 3.12 -0.85 -21.59
C PRO A 39 2.28 -0.50 -22.82
N MET A 40 1.42 0.51 -22.72
CA MET A 40 0.61 0.95 -23.84
C MET A 40 1.50 1.70 -24.84
N TYR A 41 1.65 1.13 -26.03
CA TYR A 41 2.40 1.76 -27.11
C TYR A 41 1.54 2.86 -27.75
N TYR A 42 1.91 4.13 -27.57
CA TYR A 42 1.27 5.26 -28.22
C TYR A 42 1.92 5.50 -29.60
N PRO A 43 1.24 5.25 -30.72
CA PRO A 43 1.85 5.30 -32.06
C PRO A 43 2.10 6.71 -32.60
N ASP A 44 1.88 7.78 -31.81
CA ASP A 44 1.93 9.17 -32.29
C ASP A 44 2.72 10.12 -31.37
N THR A 45 3.75 9.61 -30.69
CA THR A 45 4.63 10.48 -29.88
C THR A 45 5.57 11.26 -30.78
N THR A 46 5.59 12.59 -30.65
CA THR A 46 6.54 13.48 -31.34
C THR A 46 8.00 13.07 -31.06
N TYR A 47 8.89 13.24 -32.04
CA TYR A 47 10.32 12.94 -31.92
C TYR A 47 10.91 13.52 -30.63
N GLY A 48 11.47 12.66 -29.76
CA GLY A 48 12.00 13.03 -28.44
C GLY A 48 11.06 12.78 -27.24
N GLN A 49 9.77 12.49 -27.44
CA GLN A 49 8.81 12.18 -26.37
C GLN A 49 8.69 10.68 -26.02
N GLY A 50 9.45 9.78 -26.67
CA GLY A 50 9.42 8.34 -26.40
C GLY A 50 9.93 7.90 -25.01
N GLY A 51 10.39 8.85 -24.17
CA GLY A 51 10.90 8.56 -22.82
C GLY A 51 9.87 7.93 -21.88
N TYR A 52 8.57 8.18 -22.11
CA TYR A 52 7.50 7.58 -21.32
C TYR A 52 7.44 6.04 -21.44
N MET A 53 7.92 5.47 -22.55
CA MET A 53 7.99 4.01 -22.71
C MET A 53 9.15 3.40 -21.92
N ASN A 54 10.30 4.07 -21.88
CA ASN A 54 11.44 3.67 -21.04
C ASN A 54 11.13 3.79 -19.54
N GLN A 55 10.34 4.79 -19.15
CA GLN A 55 9.88 4.95 -17.77
C GLN A 55 8.90 3.85 -17.36
N GLN A 56 7.97 3.46 -18.25
CA GLN A 56 7.05 2.34 -18.01
C GLN A 56 7.77 0.98 -17.96
N GLY A 57 8.80 0.77 -18.78
CA GLY A 57 9.61 -0.45 -18.76
C GLY A 57 10.67 -0.51 -17.66
N GLY A 58 11.04 0.64 -17.08
CA GLY A 58 12.01 0.73 -15.99
C GLY A 58 11.42 0.53 -14.58
N ALA A 59 10.09 0.63 -14.46
CA ALA A 59 9.41 0.24 -13.23
C ALA A 59 9.36 -1.30 -13.15
N PRO A 60 9.56 -1.92 -11.98
CA PRO A 60 9.38 -3.35 -11.81
C PRO A 60 7.89 -3.70 -11.99
N MET A 61 7.49 -3.96 -13.24
CA MET A 61 6.17 -4.42 -13.63
C MET A 61 6.07 -5.92 -13.33
N VAL A 62 6.12 -6.28 -12.05
CA VAL A 62 6.26 -7.68 -11.70
C VAL A 62 4.92 -8.42 -11.83
N ALA A 63 4.78 -9.13 -12.93
CA ALA A 63 3.96 -10.34 -12.99
C ALA A 63 4.61 -11.40 -12.09
N GLY A 64 4.31 -11.37 -10.78
CA GLY A 64 4.86 -12.32 -9.81
C GLY A 64 5.91 -11.76 -8.86
N ALA A 65 5.81 -10.49 -8.46
CA ALA A 65 6.47 -10.08 -7.22
C ALA A 65 5.80 -10.92 -6.15
N GLU A 66 6.59 -11.52 -5.26
CA GLU A 66 6.09 -11.98 -3.97
C GLU A 66 5.56 -10.74 -3.26
N MET A 67 4.29 -10.42 -3.52
CA MET A 67 3.54 -9.46 -2.74
C MET A 67 3.68 -9.96 -1.30
N PRO A 68 4.14 -9.12 -0.37
CA PRO A 68 4.12 -9.45 1.04
C PRO A 68 2.77 -10.07 1.33
N GLN A 69 2.79 -11.28 1.89
CA GLN A 69 1.60 -12.09 2.08
C GLN A 69 0.50 -11.18 2.64
N ALA A 70 -0.59 -11.02 1.86
CA ALA A 70 -1.64 -10.10 2.26
C ALA A 70 -2.08 -10.48 3.68
N PRO A 71 -2.25 -9.49 4.58
CA PRO A 71 -2.62 -9.80 5.95
C PRO A 71 -3.89 -10.64 5.95
N THR A 72 -3.95 -11.61 6.86
CA THR A 72 -5.12 -12.48 7.00
C THR A 72 -6.37 -11.61 7.16
N VAL A 73 -7.38 -11.85 6.32
CA VAL A 73 -8.66 -11.14 6.41
C VAL A 73 -9.36 -11.60 7.68
N VAL A 74 -9.48 -10.70 8.66
CA VAL A 74 -10.20 -10.94 9.92
C VAL A 74 -11.66 -10.52 9.74
N GLY A 75 -12.58 -11.39 10.15
CA GLY A 75 -14.02 -11.11 10.13
C GLY A 75 -14.43 -10.04 11.14
N ILE A 76 -15.53 -9.32 10.87
CA ILE A 76 -16.00 -8.21 11.74
C ILE A 76 -16.34 -8.66 13.18
N ASN A 77 -16.71 -9.92 13.37
CA ASN A 77 -17.07 -10.49 14.67
C ASN A 77 -15.94 -11.37 15.26
N GLU A 78 -14.79 -11.45 14.59
CA GLU A 78 -13.68 -12.25 15.09
C GLU A 78 -12.91 -11.46 16.17
N PRO A 79 -12.30 -12.14 17.15
CA PRO A 79 -11.47 -11.50 18.15
C PRO A 79 -10.27 -10.77 17.52
N THR A 80 -9.77 -9.74 18.22
CA THR A 80 -8.51 -9.08 17.84
C THR A 80 -7.36 -10.08 17.82
N GLN A 81 -6.45 -9.93 16.85
CA GLN A 81 -5.20 -10.70 16.79
C GLN A 81 -4.17 -10.23 17.82
N PHE A 82 -4.43 -9.08 18.46
CA PHE A 82 -3.54 -8.43 19.43
C PHE A 82 -4.28 -8.19 20.76
N PRO A 83 -4.63 -9.25 21.52
CA PRO A 83 -5.42 -9.10 22.75
C PRO A 83 -4.67 -8.40 23.88
N ASP A 84 -3.35 -8.54 23.93
CA ASP A 84 -2.50 -7.96 24.97
C ASP A 84 -1.97 -6.57 24.60
N GLU A 85 -2.22 -6.10 23.37
CA GLU A 85 -1.78 -4.78 22.94
C GLU A 85 -2.78 -3.70 23.41
N PRO A 86 -2.31 -2.62 24.06
CA PRO A 86 -3.17 -1.53 24.45
C PRO A 86 -3.72 -0.83 23.20
N ILE A 87 -4.90 -0.24 23.31
CA ILE A 87 -5.53 0.54 22.23
C ILE A 87 -4.67 1.74 21.75
N SER A 88 -3.71 2.16 22.56
CA SER A 88 -2.74 3.22 22.28
C SER A 88 -1.43 2.72 21.65
N TYR A 89 -1.33 1.44 21.28
CA TYR A 89 -0.13 0.90 20.62
C TYR A 89 0.19 1.70 19.33
N GLY A 90 1.45 2.15 19.19
CA GLY A 90 1.88 3.01 18.09
C GLY A 90 1.47 4.48 18.21
N SER A 91 0.69 4.85 19.23
CA SER A 91 0.36 6.24 19.54
C SER A 91 1.47 6.91 20.37
N SER A 92 1.64 8.23 20.25
CA SER A 92 2.56 8.99 21.09
C SER A 92 2.07 9.20 22.53
N TRP A 93 0.85 8.79 22.84
CA TRP A 93 0.23 8.94 24.15
C TRP A 93 -0.36 7.60 24.63
N GLY A 94 -0.39 7.39 25.94
CA GLY A 94 -0.93 6.19 26.56
C GLY A 94 0.08 5.03 26.69
N PRO A 95 -0.35 3.87 27.21
CA PRO A 95 0.49 2.68 27.32
C PRO A 95 0.91 2.13 25.95
N GLY A 96 2.09 1.52 25.89
CA GLY A 96 2.62 0.89 24.69
C GLY A 96 3.79 1.67 24.05
N PRO A 97 4.52 1.05 23.11
CA PRO A 97 5.59 1.70 22.39
C PRO A 97 5.02 2.82 21.50
N GLY A 98 5.48 4.05 21.76
CA GLY A 98 5.08 5.20 20.97
C GLY A 98 5.83 5.30 19.63
N LEU A 99 5.53 6.35 18.87
CA LEU A 99 6.12 6.60 17.54
C LEU A 99 7.66 6.54 17.52
N SER A 100 8.33 6.91 18.62
CA SER A 100 9.79 6.84 18.75
C SER A 100 10.38 5.43 18.72
N ALA A 101 9.58 4.40 19.02
CA ALA A 101 10.00 3.00 18.92
C ALA A 101 9.94 2.48 17.47
N VAL A 102 9.10 3.09 16.63
CA VAL A 102 8.93 2.73 15.21
C VAL A 102 9.97 3.46 14.35
N VAL A 103 10.34 4.69 14.73
CA VAL A 103 11.43 5.42 14.08
C VAL A 103 12.75 4.79 14.48
N LYS A 104 13.41 4.10 13.53
CA LYS A 104 14.82 3.73 13.69
C LYS A 104 15.60 5.01 13.95
N GLN A 105 16.09 5.18 15.17
CA GLN A 105 16.99 6.27 15.50
C GLN A 105 18.20 6.14 14.58
N GLY A 106 18.44 7.16 13.75
CA GLY A 106 19.60 7.21 12.88
C GLY A 106 20.89 7.18 13.69
N PRO A 107 22.05 6.94 13.04
CA PRO A 107 23.33 6.95 13.72
C PRO A 107 23.51 8.29 14.45
N ASN A 108 23.76 8.21 15.75
CA ASN A 108 24.07 9.39 16.55
C ASN A 108 25.57 9.71 16.41
N LEU A 109 25.97 10.96 16.69
CA LEU A 109 27.37 11.39 16.52
C LEU A 109 28.34 10.55 17.35
N LEU A 110 28.00 10.21 18.60
CA LEU A 110 28.85 9.40 19.47
C LEU A 110 29.08 7.97 18.96
N THR A 111 28.03 7.29 18.52
CA THR A 111 28.08 5.93 17.94
C THR A 111 28.78 5.92 16.58
N THR A 112 28.68 7.03 15.84
CA THR A 112 29.43 7.19 14.58
C THR A 112 30.91 7.35 14.88
N LEU A 113 31.27 8.19 15.87
CA LEU A 113 32.65 8.38 16.30
C LEU A 113 33.23 7.09 16.88
N GLU A 114 32.50 6.38 17.74
CA GLU A 114 32.90 5.08 18.30
C GLU A 114 33.24 4.07 17.20
N LYS A 115 32.41 3.97 16.16
CA LYS A 115 32.69 3.12 14.99
C LYS A 115 33.84 3.62 14.14
N ALA A 116 34.12 4.92 14.16
CA ALA A 116 35.24 5.51 13.43
C ALA A 116 36.57 5.31 14.15
N LEU A 117 36.58 5.15 15.49
CA LEU A 117 37.79 4.90 16.28
C LEU A 117 38.59 3.70 15.77
N GLN A 118 37.91 2.65 15.31
CA GLN A 118 38.58 1.44 14.80
C GLN A 118 39.38 1.67 13.50
N TYR A 119 39.15 2.79 12.82
CA TYR A 119 39.79 3.16 11.55
C TYR A 119 40.56 4.49 11.64
N ASP A 120 40.62 5.12 12.81
CA ASP A 120 41.23 6.43 12.97
C ASP A 120 42.67 6.34 13.49
N ASP A 121 43.62 6.48 12.57
CA ASP A 121 45.05 6.54 12.88
C ASP A 121 45.51 7.94 13.34
N THR A 122 44.64 8.96 13.27
CA THR A 122 44.98 10.36 13.59
C THR A 122 44.66 10.76 15.02
N GLY A 123 43.81 9.99 15.71
CA GLY A 123 43.33 10.28 17.07
C GLY A 123 42.30 11.42 17.16
N ILE A 124 41.87 11.98 16.03
CA ILE A 124 40.88 13.06 16.00
C ILE A 124 39.51 12.55 16.46
N ALA A 125 39.11 11.34 16.05
CA ALA A 125 37.87 10.72 16.47
C ALA A 125 37.88 10.43 17.98
N GLU A 126 39.01 10.02 18.54
CA GLU A 126 39.18 9.79 19.99
C GLU A 126 39.03 11.10 20.77
N PHE A 127 39.68 12.17 20.30
CA PHE A 127 39.54 13.50 20.91
C PHE A 127 38.09 13.98 20.91
N LEU A 128 37.40 13.86 19.77
CA LEU A 128 36.00 14.27 19.63
C LEU A 128 35.06 13.42 20.49
N TYR A 129 35.28 12.10 20.53
CA TYR A 129 34.50 11.18 21.38
C TYR A 129 34.63 11.57 22.86
N ASN A 130 35.86 11.74 23.35
CA ASN A 130 36.13 12.11 24.74
C ASN A 130 35.64 13.53 25.09
N ARG A 131 35.54 14.44 24.12
CA ARG A 131 34.98 15.79 24.34
C ARG A 131 33.46 15.77 24.46
N LEU A 132 32.79 14.94 23.68
CA LEU A 132 31.33 14.85 23.64
C LEU A 132 30.75 13.96 24.74
N ASN A 133 31.57 13.09 25.35
CA ASN A 133 31.17 12.17 26.42
C ASN A 133 31.46 12.69 27.85
N LYS A 134 31.72 14.00 27.97
CA LYS A 134 31.89 14.72 29.24
C LYS A 134 30.64 15.54 29.55
#